data_AF-A0A920MPY8-F1
#
_entry.id   AF-A0A920MPY8-F1
#
_cell.length_a   1.000
_cell.length_b   1.000
_cell.length_c   1.000
_cell.angle_alpha   90.00
_cell.angle_beta   90.00
_cell.angle_gamma   90.00
#
_symmetry.space_group_name_H-M   'P 1'
#
loop_
_entity.id
_entity.type
_entity.pdbx_description
1 polymer ?
#
loop_
_entity_poly.entity_id
_entity_poly.type
_entity_poly.pdbx_seq_one_letter_code
_entity_poly.pdbx_strand_id
1 'polypeptide(L)'
;MDHEYEWLFSQPKKNLMVNMINYKDEEKVFDATLNMKRIPFTLGNLLKQVARFPFITLLVVFRIHWQAFKLWLKKAPYFIHPDKIKLMKGN
;
A
#
# COMPACT_ATOMS: atom_id res chain seq x y z
N MET A 1 -10.60 -16.60 2.84
CA MET A 1 -10.07 -15.71 3.91
C MET A 1 -8.88 -16.38 4.59
N ASP A 2 -8.54 -17.61 4.21
CA ASP A 2 -7.49 -18.41 4.82
C ASP A 2 -6.17 -18.13 4.11
N HIS A 3 -5.31 -17.37 4.79
CA HIS A 3 -3.96 -17.03 4.37
C HIS A 3 -3.00 -17.43 5.48
N GLU A 4 -1.94 -18.12 5.12
CA GLU A 4 -0.87 -18.51 6.02
C GLU A 4 0.38 -17.70 5.72
N TYR A 5 1.03 -17.21 6.77
CA TYR A 5 2.18 -16.31 6.63
C TYR A 5 3.43 -16.92 7.26
N GLU A 6 4.49 -16.99 6.46
CA GLU A 6 5.84 -17.30 6.95
C GLU A 6 6.67 -16.03 7.04
N TRP A 7 7.42 -15.90 8.13
CA TRP A 7 8.24 -14.74 8.41
C TRP A 7 9.70 -15.14 8.65
N LEU A 8 10.60 -14.51 7.92
CA LEU A 8 12.04 -14.71 8.04
C LEU A 8 12.70 -13.40 8.45
N PHE A 9 13.49 -13.44 9.53
CA PHE A 9 14.18 -12.29 10.08
C PHE A 9 15.69 -12.55 10.18
N SER A 10 16.49 -11.65 9.63
CA SER A 10 17.93 -11.64 9.89
C SER A 10 18.24 -11.00 11.26
N GLN A 11 19.38 -11.35 11.86
CA GLN A 11 19.88 -10.65 13.04
C GLN A 11 20.11 -9.14 12.79
N PRO A 12 19.58 -8.23 13.62
CA PRO A 12 19.60 -6.79 13.39
C PRO A 12 20.97 -6.17 13.69
N LYS A 13 21.90 -6.26 12.74
CA LYS A 13 23.27 -5.70 12.83
C LYS A 13 23.37 -4.39 12.03
N LYS A 14 24.25 -4.34 11.02
CA LYS A 14 24.36 -3.20 10.09
C LYS A 14 23.21 -3.15 9.09
N ASN A 15 22.60 -4.32 8.84
CA ASN A 15 21.46 -4.49 7.97
C ASN A 15 20.41 -5.33 8.69
N LEU A 16 19.16 -5.17 8.25
CA LEU A 16 18.03 -5.99 8.68
C LEU A 16 17.24 -6.36 7.43
N MET A 17 17.16 -7.66 7.17
CA MET A 17 16.29 -8.25 6.17
C MET A 17 15.09 -8.87 6.88
N VAL A 18 13.91 -8.54 6.37
CA VAL A 18 12.64 -9.16 6.74
C VAL A 18 12.00 -9.66 5.47
N ASN A 19 11.63 -10.93 5.44
CA ASN A 19 10.88 -11.52 4.34
C ASN A 19 9.56 -12.06 4.88
N MET A 20 8.50 -11.79 4.13
CA MET A 20 7.14 -12.26 4.38
C MET A 20 6.69 -13.06 3.17
N ILE A 21 6.31 -14.31 3.39
CA ILE A 21 5.72 -15.17 2.38
C ILE A 21 4.26 -15.41 2.79
N ASN A 22 3.35 -15.30 1.83
CA ASN A 22 1.93 -15.57 2.02
C ASN A 22 1.52 -16.76 1.15
N TYR A 23 0.91 -17.74 1.80
CA TYR A 23 0.34 -18.93 1.21
C TYR A 23 -1.18 -18.86 1.27
N LYS A 24 -1.82 -19.43 0.25
CA LYS A 24 -3.25 -19.69 0.21
C LYS A 24 -3.47 -21.04 -0.43
N ASP A 25 -4.26 -21.91 0.20
CA ASP A 25 -4.51 -23.27 -0.29
C ASP A 25 -3.20 -24.03 -0.58
N GLU A 26 -2.21 -23.89 0.32
CA GLU A 26 -0.84 -24.42 0.21
C GLU A 26 0.01 -23.84 -0.94
N GLU A 27 -0.53 -22.95 -1.76
CA GLU A 27 0.19 -22.27 -2.84
C GLU A 27 0.76 -20.93 -2.39
N LYS A 28 2.02 -20.66 -2.75
CA LYS A 28 2.65 -19.35 -2.53
C LYS A 28 2.03 -18.31 -3.46
N VAL A 29 1.23 -17.42 -2.90
CA VAL A 29 0.53 -16.37 -3.66
C VAL A 29 1.24 -15.02 -3.63
N PHE A 30 2.08 -14.77 -2.63
CA PHE A 30 2.77 -13.49 -2.49
C PHE A 30 4.07 -13.59 -1.68
N ASP A 31 5.04 -12.74 -2.01
CA ASP A 31 6.30 -12.57 -1.31
C ASP A 31 6.66 -11.09 -1.25
N ALA A 32 7.09 -10.62 -0.09
CA ALA A 32 7.66 -9.29 0.08
C ALA A 32 8.95 -9.35 0.90
N THR A 33 10.01 -8.75 0.37
CA THR A 33 11.29 -8.59 1.06
C THR A 33 11.56 -7.12 1.39
N LEU A 34 11.74 -6.84 2.68
CA LEU A 34 12.19 -5.55 3.19
C LEU A 34 13.67 -5.65 3.59
N ASN A 35 14.52 -4.92 2.88
CA ASN A 35 15.95 -4.83 3.20
C ASN A 35 16.30 -3.42 3.69
N MET A 36 16.81 -3.34 4.92
CA MET A 36 17.11 -2.09 5.60
C MET A 36 18.58 -2.00 5.97
N LYS A 37 19.09 -0.77 6.00
CA LYS A 37 20.41 -0.44 6.54
C LYS A 37 20.23 0.36 7.82
N ARG A 38 20.98 0.01 8.86
CA ARG A 38 20.94 0.70 10.15
C ARG A 38 21.48 2.12 9.99
N ILE A 39 20.71 3.08 10.49
CA ILE A 39 21.08 4.49 10.58
C ILE A 39 21.03 4.87 12.07
N PRO A 40 22.06 5.53 12.64
CA PRO A 40 22.05 5.98 14.02
C PRO A 40 20.87 6.92 14.31
N PHE A 41 20.25 6.76 15.47
CA PHE A 41 19.10 7.57 15.90
C PHE A 41 19.58 8.92 16.46
N THR A 42 19.97 9.82 15.56
CA THR A 42 20.42 11.18 15.89
C THR A 42 19.43 12.20 15.34
N LEU A 43 19.39 13.39 15.96
CA LEU A 43 18.52 14.49 15.52
C LEU A 43 18.72 14.83 14.03
N GLY A 44 19.99 14.90 13.58
CA GLY A 44 20.29 15.19 12.17
C GLY A 44 19.77 14.13 11.21
N ASN A 45 19.88 12.85 11.57
CA ASN A 45 19.33 11.76 10.75
C ASN A 45 17.80 11.80 10.72
N LEU A 46 17.14 12.09 11.85
CA LEU A 46 15.70 12.26 11.94
C LEU A 46 15.19 13.41 11.05
N LEU A 47 15.77 14.60 11.20
CA LEU A 47 15.40 15.77 10.38
C LEU A 47 15.59 15.49 8.88
N LYS A 48 16.68 14.81 8.51
CA LYS A 48 16.91 14.39 7.13
C LYS A 48 15.81 13.46 6.60
N GLN A 49 15.30 12.53 7.41
CA GLN A 49 14.20 11.65 6.99
C GLN A 49 12.88 12.39 6.89
N VAL A 50 12.56 13.28 7.83
CA VAL A 50 11.36 14.13 7.77
C VAL A 50 11.39 15.03 6.53
N ALA A 51 12.54 15.63 6.23
CA ALA A 51 12.75 16.48 5.06
C ALA A 51 12.73 15.73 3.72
N ARG A 52 12.74 14.39 3.71
CA ARG A 52 12.74 13.59 2.48
C ARG A 52 11.37 13.54 1.80
N PHE A 53 10.29 13.66 2.57
CA PHE A 53 8.93 13.49 2.05
C PHE A 53 7.94 14.58 2.49
N PRO A 54 8.31 15.88 2.54
CA PRO A 54 7.39 16.93 3.01
C PRO A 54 6.16 17.09 2.11
N PHE A 55 6.31 16.81 0.81
CA PHE A 55 5.24 17.02 -0.19
C PHE A 55 4.52 15.73 -0.60
N ILE A 56 4.82 14.58 0.02
CA ILE A 56 4.20 13.30 -0.38
C ILE A 56 2.68 13.36 -0.27
N THR A 57 2.15 13.99 0.79
CA THR A 57 0.72 14.17 1.02
C THR A 57 0.08 15.02 -0.08
N LEU A 58 0.71 16.15 -0.41
CA LEU A 58 0.22 17.05 -1.47
C LEU A 58 0.23 16.35 -2.84
N LEU A 59 1.27 15.57 -3.14
CA LEU A 59 1.34 14.77 -4.37
C LEU A 59 0.26 13.70 -4.43
N VAL A 60 -0.03 13.01 -3.33
CA VAL A 60 -1.10 12.00 -3.26
C VAL A 60 -2.45 12.65 -3.53
N VAL A 61 -2.77 13.73 -2.81
CA VAL A 61 -4.02 14.48 -2.95
C VAL A 61 -4.17 14.99 -4.40
N PHE A 62 -3.14 15.65 -4.93
CA PHE A 62 -3.14 16.13 -6.30
C PHE A 62 -3.38 15.01 -7.31
N ARG A 63 -2.68 13.87 -7.18
CA ARG A 63 -2.84 12.73 -8.09
C ARG A 63 -4.24 12.13 -8.05
N ILE A 64 -4.85 12.01 -6.86
CA ILE A 64 -6.23 11.53 -6.71
C ILE A 64 -7.20 12.47 -7.45
N HIS A 65 -7.10 13.78 -7.19
CA HIS A 65 -7.99 14.75 -7.83
C HIS A 65 -7.74 14.88 -9.34
N TRP A 66 -6.50 14.77 -9.80
CA TRP A 66 -6.19 14.77 -11.22
C TRP A 66 -6.80 13.56 -11.95
N GLN A 67 -6.77 12.37 -11.33
CA GLN A 67 -7.44 11.20 -11.88
C GLN A 67 -8.97 11.37 -11.89
N ALA A 68 -9.54 11.89 -10.81
CA ALA A 68 -10.98 12.19 -10.76
C ALA A 68 -11.40 13.21 -11.84
N PHE A 69 -10.61 14.27 -12.05
CA PHE A 69 -10.84 15.25 -13.10
C PHE A 69 -10.78 14.64 -14.51
N LYS A 70 -9.80 13.77 -14.77
CA LYS A 70 -9.72 13.04 -16.05
C LYS A 70 -10.94 12.13 -16.29
N LEU A 71 -11.44 11.46 -15.25
CA LEU A 71 -12.65 10.63 -15.34
C LEU A 71 -13.89 11.48 -15.62
N TRP A 72 -13.98 12.65 -14.97
CA TRP A 72 -15.05 13.62 -15.20
C TRP A 72 -15.07 14.13 -16.65
N LEU A 73 -13.90 14.52 -17.19
CA LEU A 73 -13.78 14.91 -18.60
C LEU A 73 -14.19 13.78 -19.56
N LYS A 74 -13.86 12.53 -19.24
CA LYS A 74 -14.22 11.35 -20.03
C LYS A 74 -15.68 10.92 -19.87
N LYS A 75 -16.47 11.59 -19.02
CA LYS A 75 -17.85 11.20 -18.67
C LYS A 75 -17.95 9.72 -18.33
N ALA A 76 -17.01 9.20 -17.55
CA ALA A 76 -16.96 7.78 -17.21
C ALA A 76 -18.26 7.34 -16.50
N PRO A 77 -19.01 6.37 -17.04
CA PRO A 77 -20.26 5.93 -16.45
C PRO A 77 -20.01 5.21 -15.12
N TYR A 78 -20.85 5.50 -14.13
CA TYR A 78 -20.82 4.81 -12.84
C TYR A 78 -21.66 3.54 -12.92
N PHE A 79 -21.02 2.38 -12.71
CA PHE A 79 -21.70 1.10 -12.62
C PHE A 79 -21.97 0.76 -11.16
N ILE A 80 -23.26 0.70 -10.80
CA ILE A 80 -23.71 0.27 -9.47
C ILE A 80 -23.55 -1.25 -9.34
N HIS A 81 -23.17 -1.69 -8.14
CA HIS A 81 -23.06 -3.11 -7.81
C HIS A 81 -24.42 -3.81 -8.02
N PRO A 82 -24.48 -4.96 -8.73
CA PRO A 82 -25.74 -5.60 -9.12
C PRO A 82 -26.72 -5.86 -7.97
N ASP A 83 -26.22 -6.19 -6.78
CA ASP A 83 -27.08 -6.48 -5.62
C ASP A 83 -27.81 -5.22 -5.10
N LYS A 84 -27.21 -4.03 -5.26
CA LYS A 84 -27.88 -2.77 -4.92
C LYS A 84 -28.95 -2.37 -5.93
N ILE A 85 -28.82 -2.80 -7.20
CA ILE A 85 -29.83 -2.59 -8.25
C ILE A 85 -31.10 -3.40 -7.94
N LYS A 86 -30.96 -4.63 -7.43
CA LYS A 86 -32.11 -5.48 -7.04
C LYS A 86 -32.94 -4.88 -5.90
N LEU A 87 -32.30 -4.27 -4.91
CA LEU A 87 -32.98 -3.61 -3.78
C LEU A 87 -33.77 -2.36 -4.20
N MET A 88 -33.38 -1.68 -5.28
CA MET A 88 -34.07 -0.48 -5.79
C MET A 88 -35.23 -0.77 -6.76
N LYS A 89 -35.31 -2.00 -7.31
CA LYS A 89 -36.35 -2.42 -8.26
C LYS A 89 -37.47 -3.26 -7.64
N GLY A 90 -37.43 -3.48 -6.32
CA GLY A 90 -38.44 -4.24 -5.59
C GLY A 90 -39.40 -3.33 -4.81
N ASN A 91 -40.46 -2.90 -5.50
CA ASN A 91 -41.82 -2.69 -4.98
C ASN A 91 -42.78 -2.79 -6.17
#